data_AF-A0A5N6VBJ1-F1
#
_entry.id   AF-A0A5N6VBJ1-F1
#
_cell.length_a   1.000
_cell.length_b   1.000
_cell.length_c   1.000
_cell.angle_alpha   90.00
_cell.angle_beta   90.00
_cell.angle_gamma   90.00
#
_symmetry.space_group_name_H-M   'P 1'
#
loop_
_entity.id
_entity.type
_entity.pdbx_description
1 polymer ?
#
loop_
_entity_poly.entity_id
_entity_poly.type
_entity_poly.pdbx_seq_one_letter_code
_entity_poly.pdbx_strand_id
1 'polypeptide(L)'
;MSSENPTADHPASPGDDHGKHPRKLIFAPGDIQVSTPNDQTTPPHKPDTATPANVSRLVAEALRSETSTPNSVTEDQIVSHPARAHQFVTNPPLTVSQMHPTNPLHQFHTWFRDPRLSASSAPETCTLATASLPSGRVSARVVYLKELDERGWVVYSNWGSRQGKGAQVFGTQAGGDSVLGAMPEPGAEDDEMPQGNKWAALTFSWGTTERQVRIEGLIEPLSREESELYWRTRERGSQIGGWASWQSKVLWSAEPDSLIERRRKSLAQDVFPQAIPGDVDETDIDDGRALLEKRVREMEERFANTEQIPLPPFWGGVRLVPESVEFWQGRRSRLHDRFRYVRVHDPQSDSYKWRIERLSP
;
A
#
# COMPACT_ATOMS: atom_id res chain seq x y z
N MET A 1 -53.71 -21.80 -53.57
CA MET A 1 -53.07 -21.28 -54.80
C MET A 1 -53.02 -19.78 -54.62
N SER A 2 -51.92 -19.05 -54.52
CA SER A 2 -50.47 -19.22 -54.72
C SER A 2 -49.86 -17.97 -54.02
N SER A 3 -48.62 -17.79 -53.61
CA SER A 3 -47.32 -18.45 -53.78
C SER A 3 -46.33 -17.67 -52.90
N GLU A 4 -45.33 -18.36 -52.34
CA GLU A 4 -44.18 -17.82 -51.61
C GLU A 4 -43.17 -17.09 -52.50
N ASN A 5 -42.41 -16.14 -51.92
CA ASN A 5 -40.93 -16.06 -51.82
C ASN A 5 -40.45 -14.60 -51.57
N PRO A 6 -39.21 -14.36 -51.09
CA PRO A 6 -38.51 -14.97 -49.96
C PRO A 6 -37.81 -13.91 -49.05
N THR A 7 -37.31 -14.38 -47.92
CA THR A 7 -36.50 -13.69 -46.89
C THR A 7 -35.15 -13.19 -47.40
N ALA A 8 -34.79 -11.95 -47.04
CA ALA A 8 -33.43 -11.42 -47.11
C ALA A 8 -32.89 -11.23 -45.68
N ASP A 9 -31.78 -11.92 -45.40
CA ASP A 9 -30.94 -11.76 -44.20
C ASP A 9 -30.32 -10.36 -44.15
N HIS A 10 -30.50 -9.67 -43.03
CA HIS A 10 -29.64 -8.55 -42.63
C HIS A 10 -28.67 -9.02 -41.54
N PRO A 11 -27.35 -8.84 -41.71
CA PRO A 11 -26.38 -9.21 -40.70
C PRO A 11 -26.50 -8.29 -39.48
N ALA A 12 -26.51 -8.90 -38.29
CA ALA A 12 -26.48 -8.21 -37.02
C ALA A 12 -25.26 -7.28 -36.92
N SER A 13 -25.50 -6.01 -36.62
CA SER A 13 -24.47 -5.06 -36.21
C SER A 13 -23.74 -5.59 -34.96
N PRO A 14 -22.41 -5.44 -34.87
CA PRO A 14 -21.67 -5.80 -33.66
C PRO A 14 -22.10 -4.85 -32.54
N GLY A 15 -22.54 -5.45 -31.43
CA GLY A 15 -23.15 -4.76 -30.30
C GLY A 15 -22.19 -3.86 -29.53
N ASP A 16 -22.78 -2.81 -28.98
CA ASP A 16 -22.26 -1.97 -27.90
C ASP A 16 -21.62 -2.81 -26.78
N ASP A 17 -20.31 -2.64 -26.57
CA ASP A 17 -19.60 -3.11 -25.37
C ASP A 17 -19.50 -1.98 -24.33
N HIS A 18 -20.62 -1.28 -24.10
CA HIS A 18 -20.74 -0.31 -23.01
C HIS A 18 -21.16 -1.05 -21.73
N GLY A 19 -20.21 -1.20 -20.79
CA GLY A 19 -20.56 -1.20 -19.37
C GLY A 19 -20.58 -2.54 -18.61
N LYS A 20 -19.64 -3.45 -18.85
CA LYS A 20 -19.35 -4.50 -17.86
C LYS A 20 -18.22 -4.03 -16.94
N HIS A 21 -18.56 -3.78 -15.68
CA HIS A 21 -17.56 -3.53 -14.63
C HIS A 21 -16.55 -4.68 -14.59
N PRO A 22 -15.24 -4.39 -14.43
CA PRO A 22 -14.21 -5.42 -14.45
C PRO A 22 -14.43 -6.42 -13.32
N ARG A 23 -14.18 -7.71 -13.61
CA ARG A 23 -14.38 -8.78 -12.63
C ARG A 23 -13.34 -8.68 -11.50
N LYS A 24 -13.82 -8.57 -10.26
CA LYS A 24 -12.98 -8.47 -9.06
C LYS A 24 -12.49 -9.85 -8.61
N LEU A 25 -11.18 -9.99 -8.44
CA LEU A 25 -10.49 -11.18 -7.96
C LEU A 25 -10.29 -11.15 -6.42
N ILE A 26 -10.13 -9.96 -5.82
CA ILE A 26 -9.92 -9.77 -4.37
C ILE A 26 -10.59 -8.48 -3.89
N PHE A 27 -11.10 -8.53 -2.66
CA PHE A 27 -11.24 -7.36 -1.78
C PHE A 27 -10.27 -7.52 -0.61
N ALA A 28 -9.49 -6.47 -0.31
CA ALA A 28 -8.58 -6.50 0.83
C ALA A 28 -9.37 -6.70 2.15
N PRO A 29 -8.82 -7.43 3.14
CA PRO A 29 -9.50 -7.73 4.41
C PRO A 29 -9.59 -6.51 5.34
N GLY A 30 -10.34 -5.50 4.93
CA GLY A 30 -10.76 -4.37 5.76
C GLY A 30 -12.12 -3.80 5.37
N ASP A 31 -12.75 -4.33 4.31
CA ASP A 31 -14.02 -3.85 3.76
C ASP A 31 -15.14 -4.93 3.81
N ILE A 32 -14.91 -6.05 4.51
CA ILE A 32 -15.89 -7.13 4.72
C ILE A 32 -16.12 -7.29 6.22
N GLN A 33 -17.38 -7.20 6.64
CA GLN A 33 -17.79 -7.32 8.04
C GLN A 33 -17.18 -8.56 8.72
N VAL A 34 -16.57 -8.34 9.88
CA VAL A 34 -16.17 -9.40 10.80
C VAL A 34 -17.44 -9.99 11.40
N SER A 35 -17.78 -11.22 11.04
CA SER A 35 -18.64 -12.03 11.91
C SER A 35 -17.80 -12.39 13.14
N THR A 36 -18.26 -11.93 14.31
CA THR A 36 -17.62 -12.18 15.60
C THR A 36 -17.55 -13.68 15.90
N PRO A 37 -16.36 -14.26 16.16
CA PRO A 37 -16.28 -15.54 16.83
C PRO A 37 -16.45 -15.34 18.34
N ASN A 38 -17.29 -16.20 18.91
CA ASN A 38 -17.64 -16.29 20.31
C ASN A 38 -16.39 -16.39 21.20
N ASP A 39 -16.36 -15.57 22.25
CA ASP A 39 -15.27 -15.45 23.22
C ASP A 39 -15.28 -16.66 24.18
N GLN A 40 -14.23 -17.49 24.15
CA GLN A 40 -13.89 -18.40 25.24
C GLN A 40 -12.39 -18.29 25.53
N THR A 41 -12.07 -17.40 26.45
CA THR A 41 -10.75 -17.18 27.02
C THR A 41 -10.36 -18.32 27.97
N THR A 42 -9.16 -18.87 27.79
CA THR A 42 -8.47 -19.70 28.79
C THR A 42 -7.14 -18.99 29.11
N PRO A 43 -6.73 -18.82 30.39
CA PRO A 43 -5.60 -17.96 30.73
C PRO A 43 -4.24 -18.66 30.54
N PRO A 44 -3.17 -17.96 30.11
CA PRO A 44 -1.83 -18.53 30.05
C PRO A 44 -1.07 -18.41 31.39
N HIS A 45 -0.27 -19.45 31.66
CA HIS A 45 0.64 -19.59 32.80
C HIS A 45 1.77 -18.54 32.80
N LYS A 46 2.14 -18.07 34.02
CA LYS A 46 3.32 -17.24 34.29
C LYS A 46 4.63 -18.03 34.14
N PRO A 47 5.71 -17.46 33.59
CA PRO A 47 7.06 -17.97 33.78
C PRO A 47 7.76 -17.30 34.96
N ASP A 48 8.52 -18.10 35.71
CA ASP A 48 9.29 -17.71 36.89
C ASP A 48 10.47 -16.79 36.57
N THR A 49 10.67 -15.80 37.43
CA THR A 49 11.82 -14.89 37.49
C THR A 49 13.07 -15.60 38.03
N ALA A 50 14.15 -15.64 37.25
CA ALA A 50 15.50 -15.97 37.73
C ALA A 50 16.46 -14.79 37.53
N THR A 51 17.19 -14.47 38.60
CA THR A 51 18.10 -13.33 38.80
C THR A 51 19.38 -13.44 37.94
N PRO A 52 19.97 -12.32 37.46
CA PRO A 52 21.18 -12.39 36.62
C PRO A 52 22.45 -12.48 37.50
N ALA A 53 23.18 -13.58 37.40
CA ALA A 53 24.55 -13.66 37.91
C ALA A 53 25.51 -14.30 36.90
N ASN A 54 26.56 -13.54 36.54
CA ASN A 54 27.82 -13.96 35.91
C ASN A 54 27.79 -14.58 34.49
N VAL A 55 27.38 -13.78 33.50
CA VAL A 55 27.47 -14.09 32.05
C VAL A 55 28.92 -14.07 31.53
N SER A 56 29.82 -13.28 32.13
CA SER A 56 31.14 -13.04 31.55
C SER A 56 32.14 -14.20 31.70
N ARG A 57 31.93 -15.13 32.64
CA ARG A 57 32.89 -16.21 32.91
C ARG A 57 32.66 -17.46 32.04
N LEU A 58 31.40 -17.76 31.74
CA LEU A 58 31.01 -18.92 30.90
C LEU A 58 31.38 -18.73 29.42
N VAL A 59 31.31 -17.49 28.91
CA VAL A 59 31.69 -17.18 27.51
C VAL A 59 33.19 -17.38 27.27
N ALA A 60 34.03 -17.10 28.27
CA ALA A 60 35.47 -17.30 28.17
C ALA A 60 35.89 -18.78 28.24
N GLU A 61 35.10 -19.63 28.90
CA GLU A 61 35.33 -21.08 28.97
C GLU A 61 34.83 -21.81 27.70
N ALA A 62 33.71 -21.36 27.12
CA ALA A 62 33.18 -21.93 25.88
C ALA A 62 34.09 -21.72 24.65
N LEU A 63 34.91 -20.66 24.65
CA LEU A 63 35.89 -20.39 23.60
C LEU A 63 37.16 -21.26 23.68
N ARG A 64 37.32 -22.09 24.72
CA ARG A 64 38.52 -22.93 24.93
C ARG A 64 38.28 -24.44 24.82
N SER A 65 37.05 -24.88 24.57
CA SER A 65 36.74 -26.31 24.43
C SER A 65 36.42 -26.65 22.98
N GLU A 66 37.33 -27.38 22.32
CA GLU A 66 37.12 -27.90 20.96
C GLU A 66 36.20 -29.14 20.90
N THR A 67 35.44 -29.45 21.94
CA THR A 67 34.54 -30.61 21.95
C THR A 67 33.26 -30.35 22.74
N SER A 68 32.39 -29.50 22.21
CA SER A 68 31.01 -29.40 22.68
C SER A 68 30.08 -29.18 21.49
N THR A 69 29.20 -30.14 21.22
CA THR A 69 28.10 -29.98 20.26
C THR A 69 27.24 -28.77 20.69
N PRO A 70 26.98 -27.77 19.83
CA PRO A 70 26.20 -26.61 20.24
C PRO A 70 24.78 -27.03 20.61
N ASN A 71 24.31 -26.65 21.81
CA ASN A 71 22.88 -26.72 22.13
C ASN A 71 22.15 -25.54 21.46
N SER A 72 20.87 -25.71 21.14
CA SER A 72 20.01 -24.74 20.45
C SER A 72 20.03 -23.32 21.03
N VAL A 73 20.22 -23.19 22.35
CA VAL A 73 20.31 -21.89 23.04
C VAL A 73 21.56 -21.10 22.63
N THR A 74 22.70 -21.78 22.43
CA THR A 74 23.94 -21.15 21.95
C THR A 74 23.82 -20.74 20.48
N GLU A 75 23.11 -21.52 19.65
CA GLU A 75 22.84 -21.11 18.26
C GLU A 75 21.93 -19.89 18.20
N ASP A 76 20.85 -19.84 19.00
CA ASP A 76 19.94 -18.69 19.06
C ASP A 76 20.66 -17.40 19.48
N GLN A 77 21.56 -17.47 20.48
CA GLN A 77 22.34 -16.31 20.92
C GLN A 77 23.43 -15.89 19.93
N ILE A 78 23.94 -16.82 19.11
CA ILE A 78 24.89 -16.53 18.02
C ILE A 78 24.17 -15.96 16.78
N VAL A 79 22.89 -16.29 16.57
CA VAL A 79 22.04 -15.74 15.51
C VAL A 79 21.54 -14.33 15.85
N SER A 80 21.31 -14.02 17.12
CA SER A 80 20.77 -12.73 17.59
C SER A 80 21.78 -11.57 17.67
N HIS A 81 22.97 -11.70 17.08
CA HIS A 81 23.97 -10.63 17.13
C HIS A 81 23.50 -9.42 16.28
N PRO A 82 23.54 -8.17 16.80
CA PRO A 82 22.99 -6.99 16.12
C PRO A 82 23.66 -6.66 14.78
N ALA A 83 24.84 -7.22 14.49
CA ALA A 83 25.51 -7.09 13.20
C ALA A 83 25.11 -8.15 12.16
N ARG A 84 24.24 -9.11 12.49
CA ARG A 84 23.80 -10.18 11.57
C ARG A 84 22.42 -9.90 11.00
N ALA A 85 22.32 -9.99 9.67
CA ALA A 85 21.06 -9.82 8.96
C ALA A 85 20.09 -10.99 9.21
N HIS A 86 18.79 -10.69 9.23
CA HIS A 86 17.70 -11.66 9.34
C HIS A 86 17.92 -12.87 8.43
N GLN A 87 17.71 -14.08 8.96
CA GLN A 87 17.86 -15.33 8.22
C GLN A 87 16.51 -15.80 7.69
N PHE A 88 16.47 -16.12 6.40
CA PHE A 88 15.28 -16.64 5.74
C PHE A 88 15.25 -18.17 5.84
N VAL A 89 14.29 -18.73 6.54
CA VAL A 89 14.25 -20.16 6.88
C VAL A 89 12.91 -20.81 6.58
N THR A 90 11.89 -20.02 6.21
CA THR A 90 10.50 -20.48 6.24
C THR A 90 10.09 -21.22 4.96
N ASN A 91 10.64 -20.87 3.81
CA ASN A 91 10.12 -21.37 2.53
C ASN A 91 10.99 -22.46 1.88
N PRO A 92 10.39 -23.45 1.18
CA PRO A 92 11.11 -24.33 0.24
C PRO A 92 11.53 -23.58 -1.05
N PRO A 93 12.35 -24.18 -1.94
CA PRO A 93 12.68 -23.54 -3.21
C PRO A 93 11.42 -23.24 -4.04
N LEU A 94 11.33 -22.03 -4.57
CA LEU A 94 10.29 -21.66 -5.53
C LEU A 94 10.73 -22.07 -6.93
N THR A 95 9.92 -22.84 -7.65
CA THR A 95 10.21 -23.32 -9.02
C THR A 95 9.23 -22.74 -10.03
N VAL A 96 9.57 -22.75 -11.31
CA VAL A 96 8.69 -22.20 -12.37
C VAL A 96 7.34 -22.92 -12.45
N SER A 97 7.30 -24.21 -12.11
CA SER A 97 6.06 -25.00 -12.04
C SER A 97 5.07 -24.54 -10.96
N GLN A 98 5.54 -23.79 -9.96
CA GLN A 98 4.71 -23.19 -8.92
C GLN A 98 4.20 -21.80 -9.31
N MET A 99 4.64 -21.27 -10.46
CA MET A 99 4.23 -19.98 -11.00
C MET A 99 3.01 -20.17 -11.91
N HIS A 100 2.00 -19.31 -11.78
CA HIS A 100 0.85 -19.32 -12.68
C HIS A 100 1.31 -19.06 -14.13
N PRO A 101 1.04 -19.95 -15.09
CA PRO A 101 1.78 -19.97 -16.35
C PRO A 101 1.51 -18.76 -17.26
N THR A 102 0.37 -18.08 -17.09
CA THR A 102 -0.09 -17.05 -18.04
C THR A 102 -0.59 -15.77 -17.40
N ASN A 103 -0.61 -15.65 -16.06
CA ASN A 103 -1.27 -14.52 -15.42
C ASN A 103 -0.71 -14.21 -14.01
N PRO A 104 0.03 -13.10 -13.85
CA PRO A 104 0.60 -12.72 -12.56
C PRO A 104 -0.45 -12.27 -11.53
N LEU A 105 -1.66 -11.88 -11.94
CA LEU A 105 -2.71 -11.48 -11.00
C LEU A 105 -3.24 -12.71 -10.24
N HIS A 106 -3.41 -13.84 -10.93
CA HIS A 106 -3.72 -15.12 -10.26
C HIS A 106 -2.58 -15.60 -9.36
N GLN A 107 -1.33 -15.40 -9.78
CA GLN A 107 -0.17 -15.71 -8.92
C GLN A 107 -0.18 -14.85 -7.64
N PHE A 108 -0.41 -13.54 -7.78
CA PHE A 108 -0.53 -12.63 -6.64
C PHE A 108 -1.69 -13.03 -5.73
N HIS A 109 -2.87 -13.34 -6.29
CA HIS A 109 -4.02 -13.82 -5.53
C HIS A 109 -3.68 -15.06 -4.70
N THR A 110 -2.95 -16.01 -5.29
CA THR A 110 -2.53 -17.23 -4.61
C THR A 110 -1.63 -16.92 -3.41
N TRP A 111 -0.66 -16.02 -3.57
CA TRP A 111 0.22 -15.61 -2.46
C TRP A 111 -0.48 -14.73 -1.43
N PHE A 112 -1.40 -13.87 -1.86
CA PHE A 112 -2.16 -12.97 -0.98
C PHE A 112 -3.13 -13.74 -0.06
N ARG A 113 -3.59 -14.92 -0.49
CA ARG A 113 -4.41 -15.84 0.30
C ARG A 113 -3.61 -16.86 1.10
N ASP A 114 -2.29 -16.72 1.16
CA ASP A 114 -1.46 -17.61 1.97
C ASP A 114 -1.91 -17.50 3.44
N PRO A 115 -2.30 -18.61 4.10
CA PRO A 115 -2.87 -18.58 5.46
C PRO A 115 -1.88 -18.05 6.51
N ARG A 116 -0.59 -17.95 6.19
CA ARG A 116 0.43 -17.34 7.04
C ARG A 116 0.35 -15.80 7.06
N LEU A 117 -0.41 -15.19 6.15
CA LEU A 117 -0.71 -13.76 6.14
C LEU A 117 -2.00 -13.50 6.93
N SER A 118 -1.87 -13.27 8.23
CA SER A 118 -3.02 -12.94 9.07
C SER A 118 -3.55 -11.53 8.72
N ALA A 119 -4.87 -11.34 8.78
CA ALA A 119 -5.46 -10.00 8.57
C ALA A 119 -4.89 -8.95 9.55
N SER A 120 -4.52 -9.37 10.76
CA SER A 120 -3.88 -8.52 11.76
C SER A 120 -2.51 -7.96 11.34
N SER A 121 -1.85 -8.55 10.34
CA SER A 121 -0.60 -8.03 9.78
C SER A 121 -0.84 -7.04 8.63
N ALA A 122 -2.09 -6.70 8.32
CA ALA A 122 -2.50 -5.83 7.22
C ALA A 122 -1.77 -6.16 5.89
N PRO A 123 -1.90 -7.39 5.36
CA PRO A 123 -1.15 -7.85 4.19
C PRO A 123 -1.39 -7.03 2.92
N GLU A 124 -2.49 -6.27 2.85
CA GLU A 124 -2.81 -5.29 1.81
C GLU A 124 -1.91 -4.04 1.81
N THR A 125 -1.13 -3.83 2.87
CA THR A 125 -0.20 -2.71 3.01
C THR A 125 0.89 -2.80 1.95
N CYS A 126 1.05 -1.73 1.17
CA CYS A 126 2.07 -1.66 0.15
C CYS A 126 2.65 -0.25 0.02
N THR A 127 3.85 -0.17 -0.54
CA THR A 127 4.52 1.10 -0.81
C THR A 127 4.25 1.51 -2.25
N LEU A 128 3.66 2.68 -2.45
CA LEU A 128 3.47 3.33 -3.75
C LEU A 128 4.61 4.30 -4.06
N ALA A 129 5.39 3.98 -5.08
CA ALA A 129 6.42 4.86 -5.64
C ALA A 129 5.95 5.50 -6.95
N THR A 130 6.26 6.79 -7.11
CA THR A 130 5.96 7.61 -8.29
C THR A 130 7.10 8.61 -8.49
N ALA A 131 7.24 9.18 -9.69
CA ALA A 131 8.29 10.15 -9.99
C ALA A 131 7.72 11.42 -10.62
N SER A 132 8.18 12.59 -10.16
CA SER A 132 7.79 13.90 -10.71
C SER A 132 8.60 14.23 -11.95
N LEU A 133 7.95 14.42 -13.09
CA LEU A 133 8.57 15.00 -14.28
C LEU A 133 8.46 16.54 -14.27
N PRO A 134 9.42 17.27 -14.88
CA PRO A 134 10.61 16.76 -15.59
C PRO A 134 11.79 16.38 -14.68
N SER A 135 11.73 16.72 -13.37
CA SER A 135 12.89 16.54 -12.47
C SER A 135 13.37 15.09 -12.29
N GLY A 136 12.51 14.10 -12.55
CA GLY A 136 12.76 12.69 -12.25
C GLY A 136 12.75 12.36 -10.76
N ARG A 137 12.38 13.32 -9.88
CA ARG A 137 12.42 13.11 -8.43
C ARG A 137 11.41 12.05 -8.00
N VAL A 138 11.90 10.98 -7.42
CA VAL A 138 11.08 9.88 -6.89
C VAL A 138 10.56 10.24 -5.50
N SER A 139 9.32 9.83 -5.22
CA SER A 139 8.78 9.79 -3.85
C SER A 139 8.10 8.44 -3.62
N ALA A 140 7.99 8.01 -2.36
CA ALA A 140 7.30 6.78 -1.99
C ALA A 140 6.50 6.99 -0.69
N ARG A 141 5.37 6.29 -0.55
CA ARG A 141 4.59 6.27 0.70
C ARG A 141 3.75 5.01 0.80
N VAL A 142 3.34 4.67 2.02
CA VAL A 142 2.44 3.54 2.27
C VAL A 142 1.02 3.86 1.78
N VAL A 143 0.39 2.88 1.16
CA VAL A 143 -1.02 2.84 0.78
C VAL A 143 -1.56 1.42 1.06
N TYR A 144 -2.87 1.24 0.92
CA TYR A 144 -3.51 -0.07 1.06
C TYR A 144 -4.08 -0.48 -0.29
N LEU A 145 -3.74 -1.69 -0.74
CA LEU A 145 -4.49 -2.37 -1.80
C LEU A 145 -5.95 -2.49 -1.33
N LYS A 146 -6.90 -2.18 -2.22
CA LYS A 146 -8.33 -2.34 -1.92
C LYS A 146 -8.98 -3.39 -2.79
N GLU A 147 -8.63 -3.41 -4.05
CA GLU A 147 -9.17 -4.38 -4.99
C GLU A 147 -8.08 -4.90 -5.91
N LEU A 148 -8.21 -6.15 -6.32
CA LEU A 148 -7.53 -6.71 -7.47
C LEU A 148 -8.61 -7.04 -8.49
N ASP A 149 -8.57 -6.43 -9.65
CA ASP A 149 -9.47 -6.78 -10.76
C ASP A 149 -8.71 -7.49 -11.88
N GLU A 150 -9.36 -7.78 -13.00
CA GLU A 150 -8.73 -8.48 -14.13
C GLU A 150 -7.65 -7.66 -14.87
N ARG A 151 -7.55 -6.36 -14.59
CA ARG A 151 -6.63 -5.42 -15.25
C ARG A 151 -5.46 -5.02 -14.35
N GLY A 152 -5.64 -4.93 -13.02
CA GLY A 152 -4.57 -4.52 -12.11
C GLY A 152 -4.93 -4.37 -10.64
N TRP A 153 -4.06 -3.65 -9.91
CA TRP A 153 -4.15 -3.40 -8.47
C TRP A 153 -4.76 -2.03 -8.22
N VAL A 154 -5.83 -1.99 -7.43
CA VAL A 154 -6.60 -0.77 -7.19
C VAL A 154 -6.27 -0.20 -5.80
N VAL A 155 -5.98 1.09 -5.78
CA VAL A 155 -5.74 1.88 -4.56
C VAL A 155 -6.58 3.15 -4.60
N TYR A 156 -7.10 3.57 -3.43
CA TYR A 156 -7.93 4.78 -3.32
C TYR A 156 -7.20 5.85 -2.51
N SER A 157 -7.26 7.10 -2.98
CA SER A 157 -6.62 8.24 -2.33
C SER A 157 -7.24 9.56 -2.83
N ASN A 158 -6.77 10.67 -2.28
CA ASN A 158 -6.94 11.98 -2.89
C ASN A 158 -5.92 12.13 -4.05
N TRP A 159 -6.35 11.94 -5.30
CA TRP A 159 -5.51 12.18 -6.49
C TRP A 159 -5.74 13.52 -7.16
N GLY A 160 -6.79 14.25 -6.74
CA GLY A 160 -6.99 15.65 -7.10
C GLY A 160 -6.03 16.61 -6.40
N SER A 161 -5.24 16.13 -5.42
CA SER A 161 -4.20 16.92 -4.75
C SER A 161 -3.16 17.43 -5.75
N ARG A 162 -3.00 18.75 -5.80
CA ARG A 162 -1.97 19.43 -6.60
C ARG A 162 -0.57 19.34 -5.98
N GLN A 163 -0.41 18.52 -4.95
CA GLN A 163 0.84 18.18 -4.30
C GLN A 163 0.98 16.66 -4.14
N GLY A 164 2.21 16.19 -3.98
CA GLY A 164 2.48 14.78 -3.75
C GLY A 164 2.08 13.90 -4.94
N LYS A 165 1.39 12.79 -4.66
CA LYS A 165 1.12 11.72 -5.63
C LYS A 165 0.17 12.14 -6.77
N GLY A 166 -0.90 12.89 -6.46
CA GLY A 166 -1.85 13.39 -7.46
C GLY A 166 -1.14 14.22 -8.54
N ALA A 167 -0.42 15.26 -8.13
CA ALA A 167 0.38 16.09 -9.04
C ALA A 167 1.48 15.32 -9.80
N GLN A 168 2.14 14.34 -9.16
CA GLN A 168 3.16 13.56 -9.84
C GLN A 168 2.58 12.70 -10.97
N VAL A 169 1.39 12.13 -10.77
CA VAL A 169 0.77 11.20 -11.71
C VAL A 169 -0.04 11.91 -12.78
N PHE A 170 -0.84 12.91 -12.39
CA PHE A 170 -1.80 13.58 -13.26
C PHE A 170 -1.42 15.02 -13.62
N GLY A 171 -0.30 15.52 -13.08
CA GLY A 171 0.16 16.87 -13.34
C GLY A 171 -0.58 17.92 -12.51
N THR A 172 -0.25 19.18 -12.76
CA THR A 172 -0.94 20.34 -12.16
C THR A 172 -1.45 21.21 -13.30
N GLN A 173 -2.75 21.52 -13.34
CA GLN A 173 -3.26 22.48 -14.32
C GLN A 173 -2.61 23.86 -14.14
N ALA A 174 -2.52 24.65 -15.21
CA ALA A 174 -2.14 26.05 -15.09
C ALA A 174 -3.40 26.86 -14.71
N GLY A 175 -3.35 27.64 -13.62
CA GLY A 175 -4.30 28.75 -13.44
C GLY A 175 -5.44 28.62 -12.42
N GLY A 176 -5.31 27.84 -11.34
CA GLY A 176 -6.30 27.88 -10.25
C GLY A 176 -5.65 27.84 -8.87
N ASP A 177 -5.92 28.88 -8.05
CA ASP A 177 -5.52 28.97 -6.64
C ASP A 177 -6.20 27.91 -5.73
N SER A 178 -7.05 27.04 -6.29
CA SER A 178 -7.64 25.93 -5.55
C SER A 178 -6.60 24.83 -5.28
N VAL A 179 -6.43 24.49 -4.01
CA VAL A 179 -5.50 23.46 -3.51
C VAL A 179 -5.84 22.06 -4.02
N LEU A 180 -7.11 21.80 -4.34
CA LEU A 180 -7.63 20.50 -4.80
C LEU A 180 -8.31 20.67 -6.17
N GLY A 181 -7.91 19.83 -7.13
CA GLY A 181 -8.58 19.66 -8.43
C GLY A 181 -9.48 18.43 -8.44
N ALA A 182 -10.34 18.30 -9.44
CA ALA A 182 -11.10 17.07 -9.63
C ALA A 182 -10.17 15.90 -10.02
N MET A 183 -10.57 14.68 -9.67
CA MET A 183 -9.99 13.46 -10.25
C MET A 183 -10.14 13.51 -11.78
N PRO A 184 -9.10 13.15 -12.55
CA PRO A 184 -9.27 12.92 -13.98
C PRO A 184 -10.20 11.73 -14.24
N GLU A 185 -11.07 11.85 -15.22
CA GLU A 185 -11.94 10.75 -15.65
C GLU A 185 -11.18 9.80 -16.61
N PRO A 186 -11.55 8.50 -16.67
CA PRO A 186 -10.97 7.57 -17.62
C PRO A 186 -11.12 8.06 -19.08
N GLY A 187 -10.02 8.05 -19.83
CA GLY A 187 -10.01 8.46 -21.25
C GLY A 187 -10.09 9.97 -21.50
N ALA A 188 -10.15 10.80 -20.45
CA ALA A 188 -9.99 12.25 -20.58
C ALA A 188 -8.51 12.59 -20.80
N GLU A 189 -8.00 12.34 -22.00
CA GLU A 189 -6.70 12.86 -22.44
C GLU A 189 -6.93 14.24 -23.06
N ASP A 190 -6.80 15.29 -22.24
CA ASP A 190 -6.74 16.66 -22.76
C ASP A 190 -5.33 16.87 -23.34
N ASP A 191 -5.22 16.87 -24.67
CA ASP A 191 -3.99 17.13 -25.43
C ASP A 191 -3.32 18.48 -25.06
N GLU A 192 -4.05 19.38 -24.41
CA GLU A 192 -3.60 20.72 -24.00
C GLU A 192 -3.13 20.82 -22.54
N MET A 193 -3.22 19.74 -21.74
CA MET A 193 -2.84 19.77 -20.32
C MET A 193 -1.39 19.33 -20.05
N PRO A 194 -0.71 19.91 -19.03
CA PRO A 194 0.57 19.38 -18.55
C PRO A 194 0.37 17.96 -18.01
N GLN A 195 0.76 16.95 -18.79
CA GLN A 195 0.61 15.55 -18.39
C GLN A 195 1.60 15.21 -17.28
N GLY A 196 1.09 14.64 -16.19
CA GLY A 196 1.91 14.02 -15.16
C GLY A 196 2.57 12.72 -15.65
N ASN A 197 3.29 12.05 -14.76
CA ASN A 197 3.93 10.77 -15.06
C ASN A 197 3.07 9.61 -14.56
N LYS A 198 2.37 8.95 -15.48
CA LYS A 198 1.50 7.80 -15.16
C LYS A 198 2.29 6.56 -14.68
N TRP A 199 3.61 6.51 -14.81
CA TRP A 199 4.42 5.38 -14.30
C TRP A 199 4.49 5.36 -12.77
N ALA A 200 4.21 4.19 -12.21
CA ALA A 200 4.30 3.95 -10.78
C ALA A 200 4.74 2.51 -10.47
N ALA A 201 5.08 2.29 -9.20
CA ALA A 201 5.36 0.97 -8.67
C ALA A 201 4.67 0.72 -7.33
N LEU A 202 4.15 -0.49 -7.12
CA LEU A 202 3.68 -0.99 -5.84
C LEU A 202 4.63 -2.07 -5.34
N THR A 203 4.98 -2.03 -4.05
CA THR A 203 5.77 -3.07 -3.39
C THR A 203 5.06 -3.58 -2.14
N PHE A 204 4.78 -4.88 -2.11
CA PHE A 204 4.30 -5.62 -0.95
C PHE A 204 5.47 -6.33 -0.30
N SER A 205 5.62 -6.21 1.02
CA SER A 205 6.66 -6.90 1.80
C SER A 205 6.00 -7.67 2.94
N TRP A 206 6.01 -8.99 2.86
CA TRP A 206 5.36 -9.88 3.82
C TRP A 206 6.41 -10.62 4.64
N GLY A 207 6.87 -9.96 5.72
CA GLY A 207 7.93 -10.47 6.60
C GLY A 207 7.68 -11.90 7.10
N THR A 208 6.47 -12.19 7.57
CA THR A 208 6.08 -13.52 8.11
C THR A 208 6.25 -14.66 7.10
N THR A 209 6.08 -14.37 5.81
CA THR A 209 6.24 -15.36 4.74
C THR A 209 7.56 -15.22 4.00
N GLU A 210 8.42 -14.28 4.40
CA GLU A 210 9.68 -13.97 3.74
C GLU A 210 9.49 -13.77 2.22
N ARG A 211 8.43 -13.06 1.84
CA ARG A 211 8.07 -12.81 0.43
C ARG A 211 7.94 -11.32 0.16
N GLN A 212 8.18 -10.97 -1.09
CA GLN A 212 7.94 -9.64 -1.62
C GLN A 212 7.30 -9.76 -3.00
N VAL A 213 6.38 -8.87 -3.31
CA VAL A 213 5.85 -8.69 -4.67
C VAL A 213 6.08 -7.25 -5.11
N ARG A 214 6.65 -7.07 -6.29
CA ARG A 214 6.85 -5.75 -6.92
C ARG A 214 6.03 -5.69 -8.21
N ILE A 215 5.28 -4.61 -8.38
CA ILE A 215 4.47 -4.34 -9.57
C ILE A 215 4.95 -3.02 -10.14
N GLU A 216 5.22 -2.96 -11.43
CA GLU A 216 5.62 -1.75 -12.15
C GLU A 216 4.72 -1.59 -13.37
N GLY A 217 4.16 -0.39 -13.57
CA GLY A 217 3.20 -0.17 -14.66
C GLY A 217 2.60 1.23 -14.69
N LEU A 218 1.50 1.36 -15.44
CA LEU A 218 0.80 2.62 -15.66
C LEU A 218 -0.40 2.77 -14.72
N ILE A 219 -0.57 3.97 -14.18
CA ILE A 219 -1.76 4.34 -13.43
C ILE A 219 -2.88 4.78 -14.38
N GLU A 220 -4.06 4.23 -14.16
CA GLU A 220 -5.32 4.66 -14.76
C GLU A 220 -6.31 5.09 -13.67
N PRO A 221 -7.00 6.24 -13.83
CA PRO A 221 -8.11 6.56 -12.94
C PRO A 221 -9.26 5.57 -13.09
N LEU A 222 -9.98 5.32 -12.01
CA LEU A 222 -11.28 4.67 -12.08
C LEU A 222 -12.35 5.69 -12.46
N SER A 223 -13.48 5.19 -12.98
CA SER A 223 -14.67 6.02 -13.15
C SER A 223 -15.16 6.56 -11.80
N ARG A 224 -15.90 7.67 -11.86
CA ARG A 224 -16.56 8.22 -10.68
C ARG A 224 -17.51 7.21 -10.04
N GLU A 225 -18.22 6.42 -10.84
CA GLU A 225 -19.16 5.40 -10.39
C GLU A 225 -18.45 4.28 -9.61
N GLU A 226 -17.34 3.74 -10.15
CA GLU A 226 -16.51 2.74 -9.45
C GLU A 226 -15.97 3.30 -8.13
N SER A 227 -15.53 4.56 -8.14
CA SER A 227 -15.02 5.24 -6.94
C SER A 227 -16.11 5.46 -5.88
N GLU A 228 -17.32 5.80 -6.29
CA GLU A 228 -18.46 6.01 -5.40
C GLU A 228 -18.92 4.69 -4.76
N LEU A 229 -18.85 3.57 -5.48
CA LEU A 229 -19.17 2.24 -4.93
C LEU A 229 -18.25 1.90 -3.74
N TYR A 230 -16.95 2.11 -3.88
CA TYR A 230 -16.01 1.90 -2.77
C TYR A 230 -16.15 2.97 -1.68
N TRP A 231 -16.38 4.24 -2.06
CA TRP A 231 -16.55 5.32 -1.08
C TRP A 231 -17.68 5.03 -0.08
N ARG A 232 -18.79 4.43 -0.54
CA ARG A 232 -19.93 4.06 0.30
C ARG A 232 -19.63 2.96 1.32
N THR A 233 -18.61 2.13 1.11
CA THR A 233 -18.23 1.08 2.08
C THR A 233 -17.42 1.64 3.25
N ARG A 234 -16.84 2.83 3.09
CA ARG A 234 -16.00 3.46 4.12
C ARG A 234 -16.84 3.87 5.32
N GLU A 235 -16.29 3.66 6.51
CA GLU A 235 -16.88 4.19 7.74
C GLU A 235 -17.08 5.70 7.66
N ARG A 236 -18.13 6.19 8.32
CA ARG A 236 -18.50 7.61 8.28
C ARG A 236 -17.34 8.54 8.69
N GLY A 237 -16.60 8.21 9.75
CA GLY A 237 -15.43 8.99 10.17
C GLY A 237 -14.35 9.06 9.09
N SER A 238 -14.16 7.96 8.33
CA SER A 238 -13.26 7.90 7.17
C SER A 238 -13.73 8.78 6.00
N GLN A 239 -15.05 8.85 5.77
CA GLN A 239 -15.64 9.73 4.77
C GLN A 239 -15.48 11.21 5.16
N ILE A 240 -15.74 11.55 6.43
CA ILE A 240 -15.51 12.89 7.00
C ILE A 240 -14.04 13.29 6.86
N GLY A 241 -13.11 12.44 7.28
CA GLY A 241 -11.68 12.68 7.14
C GLY A 241 -11.25 12.87 5.68
N GLY A 242 -11.88 12.14 4.75
CA GLY A 242 -11.66 12.31 3.32
C GLY A 242 -12.04 13.70 2.80
N TRP A 243 -13.12 14.30 3.32
CA TRP A 243 -13.52 15.68 3.00
C TRP A 243 -12.66 16.74 3.71
N ALA A 244 -12.31 16.51 4.98
CA ALA A 244 -11.58 17.46 5.80
C ALA A 244 -10.09 17.60 5.39
N SER A 245 -9.51 16.55 4.82
CA SER A 245 -8.08 16.47 4.53
C SER A 245 -7.70 17.06 3.16
N TRP A 246 -6.99 18.19 3.19
CA TRP A 246 -6.26 18.72 2.03
C TRP A 246 -4.90 18.02 1.93
N GLN A 247 -4.96 16.76 1.49
CA GLN A 247 -3.86 15.81 1.60
C GLN A 247 -2.55 16.39 1.04
N SER A 248 -1.46 16.22 1.78
CA SER A 248 -0.10 16.68 1.44
C SER A 248 0.15 18.19 1.53
N LYS A 249 -0.87 19.03 1.77
CA LYS A 249 -0.66 20.47 2.02
C LYS A 249 0.14 20.69 3.29
N VAL A 250 1.20 21.49 3.19
CA VAL A 250 1.95 21.99 4.35
C VAL A 250 1.03 22.81 5.24
N LEU A 251 0.89 22.41 6.51
CA LEU A 251 0.08 23.11 7.51
C LEU A 251 0.93 24.03 8.38
N TRP A 252 2.19 23.64 8.61
CA TRP A 252 3.13 24.33 9.48
C TRP A 252 4.57 24.06 9.03
N SER A 253 5.46 25.00 9.33
CA SER A 253 6.89 24.91 9.06
C SER A 253 7.66 25.71 10.09
N ALA A 254 8.84 25.23 10.47
CA ALA A 254 9.78 25.96 11.33
C ALA A 254 11.21 25.79 10.84
N GLU A 255 12.03 26.82 11.05
CA GLU A 255 13.47 26.77 10.78
C GLU A 255 14.22 26.07 11.92
N PRO A 256 15.27 25.27 11.65
CA PRO A 256 16.00 24.53 12.69
C PRO A 256 16.49 25.39 13.85
N ASP A 257 16.98 26.59 13.58
CA ASP A 257 17.48 27.51 14.61
C ASP A 257 16.38 27.91 15.60
N SER A 258 15.15 28.11 15.12
CA SER A 258 13.99 28.42 15.96
C SER A 258 13.64 27.25 16.91
N LEU A 259 13.81 26.01 16.45
CA LEU A 259 13.58 24.81 17.26
C LEU A 259 14.70 24.58 18.28
N ILE A 260 15.96 24.84 17.91
CA ILE A 260 17.13 24.67 18.78
C ILE A 260 17.10 25.67 19.93
N GLU A 261 16.85 26.96 19.65
CA GLU A 261 16.74 27.98 20.68
C GLU A 261 15.64 27.62 21.69
N ARG A 262 14.53 27.06 21.21
CA ARG A 262 13.41 26.65 22.06
C ARG A 262 13.73 25.39 22.88
N ARG A 263 14.37 24.38 22.29
CA ARG A 263 14.85 23.20 23.03
C ARG A 263 15.86 23.58 24.11
N ARG A 264 16.72 24.58 23.86
CA ARG A 264 17.61 25.13 24.90
C ARG A 264 16.82 25.80 26.02
N LYS A 265 15.76 26.55 25.71
CA LYS A 265 14.87 27.14 26.72
C LYS A 265 14.14 26.07 27.55
N SER A 266 13.66 24.97 26.93
CA SER A 266 12.97 23.89 27.66
C SER A 266 13.90 23.04 28.51
N LEU A 267 15.16 22.83 28.09
CA LEU A 267 16.17 22.11 28.87
C LEU A 267 16.87 22.96 29.94
N ALA A 268 16.74 24.29 29.88
CA ALA A 268 17.25 25.21 30.90
C ALA A 268 16.37 25.24 32.17
N GLN A 269 15.20 24.60 32.13
CA GLN A 269 14.41 24.28 33.33
C GLN A 269 14.89 22.91 33.85
N ASP A 270 15.59 22.93 34.99
CA ASP A 270 16.19 21.76 35.65
C ASP A 270 15.17 20.64 35.94
N VAL A 271 14.93 19.72 35.00
CA VAL A 271 14.27 18.44 35.27
C VAL A 271 14.85 17.34 34.38
N PHE A 272 15.48 16.36 35.01
CA PHE A 272 15.82 15.08 34.39
C PHE A 272 14.54 14.38 33.87
N PRO A 273 14.40 14.06 32.58
CA PRO A 273 13.14 13.52 32.08
C PRO A 273 13.11 12.01 32.25
N GLN A 274 12.58 11.54 33.39
CA GLN A 274 11.89 10.24 33.43
C GLN A 274 10.37 10.37 33.25
N ALA A 275 9.85 11.60 33.10
CA ALA A 275 8.44 11.87 32.85
C ALA A 275 8.27 12.99 31.82
N ILE A 276 7.21 12.88 31.02
CA ILE A 276 6.72 13.94 30.13
C ILE A 276 6.34 15.13 31.02
N PRO A 277 6.87 16.35 30.78
CA PRO A 277 6.49 17.53 31.55
C PRO A 277 4.97 17.75 31.54
N GLY A 278 4.38 18.08 32.69
CA GLY A 278 2.93 18.23 32.82
C GLY A 278 2.35 19.45 32.09
N ASP A 279 3.21 20.33 31.59
CA ASP A 279 2.91 21.58 30.88
C ASP A 279 3.24 21.50 29.38
N VAL A 280 3.48 20.29 28.84
CA VAL A 280 3.73 20.11 27.40
C VAL A 280 2.62 20.74 26.58
N ASP A 281 1.35 20.55 26.95
CA ASP A 281 0.20 21.13 26.24
C ASP A 281 0.14 22.67 26.31
N GLU A 282 0.69 23.30 27.35
CA GLU A 282 0.69 24.77 27.51
C GLU A 282 1.87 25.45 26.79
N THR A 283 2.94 24.70 26.56
CA THR A 283 4.18 25.19 25.94
C THR A 283 4.38 24.67 24.52
N ASP A 284 3.52 23.80 24.00
CA ASP A 284 3.62 23.31 22.63
C ASP A 284 3.23 24.39 21.61
N ILE A 285 3.83 24.34 20.41
CA ILE A 285 3.36 25.17 19.28
C ILE A 285 2.30 24.36 18.54
N ASP A 286 1.19 25.00 18.18
CA ASP A 286 0.26 24.40 17.23
C ASP A 286 0.97 24.20 15.88
N ASP A 287 1.31 22.94 15.59
CA ASP A 287 1.94 22.46 14.36
C ASP A 287 0.92 22.19 13.24
N GLY A 288 -0.31 22.68 13.42
CA GLY A 288 -1.44 22.46 12.53
C GLY A 288 -2.40 21.37 13.01
N ARG A 289 -2.16 20.75 14.18
CA ARG A 289 -3.09 19.80 14.81
C ARG A 289 -4.47 20.43 15.05
N ALA A 290 -4.53 21.63 15.63
CA ALA A 290 -5.80 22.26 15.95
C ALA A 290 -6.59 22.63 14.68
N LEU A 291 -5.87 23.00 13.60
CA LEU A 291 -6.46 23.25 12.29
C LEU A 291 -7.08 21.97 11.68
N LEU A 292 -6.42 20.82 11.83
CA LEU A 292 -6.97 19.54 11.36
C LEU A 292 -8.26 19.18 12.10
N GLU A 293 -8.26 19.29 13.42
CA GLU A 293 -9.43 19.00 14.26
C GLU A 293 -10.59 19.96 13.98
N LYS A 294 -10.28 21.25 13.75
CA LYS A 294 -11.27 22.23 13.30
C LYS A 294 -11.91 21.80 11.98
N ARG A 295 -11.14 21.41 10.96
CA ARG A 295 -11.67 20.97 9.66
C ARG A 295 -12.52 19.70 9.78
N VAL A 296 -12.15 18.77 10.65
CA VAL A 296 -12.97 17.58 10.92
C VAL A 296 -14.33 18.00 11.48
N ARG A 297 -14.35 18.83 12.53
CA ARG A 297 -15.60 19.35 13.11
C ARG A 297 -16.47 20.08 12.10
N GLU A 298 -15.88 20.94 11.27
CA GLU A 298 -16.61 21.64 10.20
C GLU A 298 -17.27 20.66 9.22
N MET A 299 -16.61 19.55 8.88
CA MET A 299 -17.19 18.52 8.02
C MET A 299 -18.25 17.68 8.74
N GLU A 300 -18.06 17.37 10.03
CA GLU A 300 -19.07 16.71 10.86
C GLU A 300 -20.36 17.53 10.94
N GLU A 301 -20.24 18.83 11.21
CA GLU A 301 -21.36 19.77 11.23
C GLU A 301 -22.03 19.87 9.85
N ARG A 302 -21.23 20.05 8.78
CA ARG A 302 -21.73 20.13 7.40
C ARG A 302 -22.55 18.91 7.00
N PHE A 303 -22.12 17.73 7.41
CA PHE A 303 -22.76 16.47 7.02
C PHE A 303 -23.62 15.86 8.14
N ALA A 304 -23.91 16.58 9.23
CA ALA A 304 -24.63 16.04 10.39
C ALA A 304 -25.96 15.35 10.01
N ASN A 305 -26.70 15.94 9.06
CA ASN A 305 -27.99 15.44 8.58
C ASN A 305 -27.91 14.76 7.21
N THR A 306 -26.70 14.38 6.77
CA THR A 306 -26.48 13.70 5.49
C THR A 306 -26.26 12.21 5.74
N GLU A 307 -27.24 11.39 5.40
CA GLU A 307 -27.16 9.93 5.55
C GLU A 307 -25.99 9.36 4.74
N GLN A 308 -25.95 9.66 3.43
CA GLN A 308 -24.88 9.26 2.53
C GLN A 308 -24.00 10.45 2.16
N ILE A 309 -22.81 10.52 2.75
CA ILE A 309 -21.83 11.57 2.43
C ILE A 309 -21.36 11.34 0.98
N PRO A 310 -21.48 12.33 0.08
CA PRO A 310 -21.08 12.16 -1.31
C PRO A 310 -19.57 12.00 -1.44
N LEU A 311 -19.13 11.31 -2.49
CA LEU A 311 -17.73 11.25 -2.87
C LEU A 311 -17.16 12.67 -3.16
N PRO A 312 -16.06 13.10 -2.51
CA PRO A 312 -15.39 14.34 -2.85
C PRO A 312 -14.85 14.31 -4.29
N PRO A 313 -14.91 15.41 -5.05
CA PRO A 313 -14.48 15.44 -6.45
C PRO A 313 -12.99 15.15 -6.66
N PHE A 314 -12.17 15.34 -5.63
CA PHE A 314 -10.71 15.12 -5.65
C PHE A 314 -10.28 13.74 -5.15
N TRP A 315 -11.24 12.90 -4.74
CA TRP A 315 -10.97 11.58 -4.18
C TRP A 315 -11.47 10.51 -5.12
N GLY A 316 -10.73 9.42 -5.27
CA GLY A 316 -11.12 8.33 -6.14
C GLY A 316 -10.14 7.17 -6.14
N GLY A 317 -10.51 6.14 -6.89
CA GLY A 317 -9.65 4.99 -7.14
C GLY A 317 -8.73 5.23 -8.32
N VAL A 318 -7.55 4.65 -8.26
CA VAL A 318 -6.73 4.41 -9.44
C VAL A 318 -6.33 2.95 -9.50
N ARG A 319 -6.11 2.46 -10.71
CA ARG A 319 -5.62 1.13 -11.00
C ARG A 319 -4.19 1.20 -11.51
N LEU A 320 -3.30 0.40 -10.91
CA LEU A 320 -1.98 0.13 -11.49
C LEU A 320 -2.10 -1.05 -12.46
N VAL A 321 -2.04 -0.76 -13.75
CA VAL A 321 -2.02 -1.74 -14.83
C VAL A 321 -0.56 -2.19 -15.05
N PRO A 322 -0.23 -3.47 -14.81
CA PRO A 322 1.16 -3.93 -14.74
C PRO A 322 1.83 -4.04 -16.11
N GLU A 323 3.03 -3.53 -16.27
CA GLU A 323 3.95 -3.91 -17.36
C GLU A 323 4.94 -4.99 -16.89
N SER A 324 5.24 -5.04 -15.60
CA SER A 324 5.97 -6.15 -15.00
C SER A 324 5.53 -6.46 -13.56
N VAL A 325 5.70 -7.72 -13.15
CA VAL A 325 5.42 -8.19 -11.79
C VAL A 325 6.53 -9.14 -11.34
N GLU A 326 7.25 -8.81 -10.27
CA GLU A 326 8.28 -9.67 -9.67
C GLU A 326 7.77 -10.31 -8.38
N PHE A 327 7.95 -11.63 -8.29
CA PHE A 327 7.73 -12.46 -7.11
C PHE A 327 9.09 -12.86 -6.54
N TRP A 328 9.38 -12.39 -5.34
CA TRP A 328 10.63 -12.67 -4.62
C TRP A 328 10.33 -13.52 -3.39
N GLN A 329 11.17 -14.53 -3.14
CA GLN A 329 11.08 -15.39 -1.97
C GLN A 329 12.45 -15.58 -1.30
N GLY A 330 12.49 -15.36 0.01
CA GLY A 330 13.65 -15.52 0.87
C GLY A 330 14.19 -16.96 0.89
N ARG A 331 15.51 -17.07 0.99
CA ARG A 331 16.26 -18.35 1.05
C ARG A 331 17.42 -18.20 2.02
N ARG A 332 17.69 -19.24 2.82
CA ARG A 332 18.76 -19.25 3.84
C ARG A 332 20.14 -18.95 3.27
N SER A 333 20.41 -19.45 2.07
CA SER A 333 21.69 -19.29 1.35
C SER A 333 21.93 -17.90 0.78
N ARG A 334 20.98 -16.95 0.90
CA ARG A 334 20.95 -15.66 0.18
C ARG A 334 20.78 -15.77 -1.33
N LEU A 335 20.76 -16.99 -1.87
CA LEU A 335 20.38 -17.22 -3.26
C LEU A 335 18.85 -17.24 -3.37
N HIS A 336 18.25 -16.06 -3.29
CA HIS A 336 16.80 -15.86 -3.31
C HIS A 336 16.17 -16.30 -4.63
N ASP A 337 14.94 -16.83 -4.55
CA ASP A 337 14.18 -17.14 -5.75
C ASP A 337 13.45 -15.90 -6.23
N ARG A 338 13.69 -15.52 -7.49
CA ARG A 338 13.11 -14.33 -8.12
C ARG A 338 12.52 -14.69 -9.47
N PHE A 339 11.21 -14.55 -9.61
CA PHE A 339 10.51 -14.72 -10.89
C PHE A 339 9.83 -13.43 -11.29
N ARG A 340 10.10 -12.96 -12.50
CA ARG A 340 9.51 -11.75 -13.07
C ARG A 340 8.62 -12.10 -14.26
N TYR A 341 7.38 -11.64 -14.22
CA TYR A 341 6.49 -11.56 -15.36
C TYR A 341 6.74 -10.24 -16.07
N VAL A 342 6.89 -10.30 -17.40
CA VAL A 342 7.04 -9.14 -18.27
C VAL A 342 5.94 -9.20 -19.32
N ARG A 343 5.18 -8.11 -19.47
CA ARG A 343 4.15 -8.00 -20.50
C ARG A 343 4.82 -7.90 -21.87
N VAL A 344 4.36 -8.73 -22.80
CA VAL A 344 4.82 -8.75 -24.19
C VAL A 344 3.62 -8.48 -25.08
N HIS A 345 3.57 -7.26 -25.62
CA HIS A 345 2.54 -6.79 -26.52
C HIS A 345 2.68 -7.42 -27.91
N ASP A 346 1.56 -7.72 -28.54
CA ASP A 346 1.52 -8.08 -29.95
C ASP A 346 1.58 -6.80 -30.81
N PRO A 347 2.57 -6.65 -31.72
CA PRO A 347 2.63 -5.47 -32.58
C PRO A 347 1.41 -5.28 -33.49
N GLN A 348 0.60 -6.32 -33.70
CA GLN A 348 -0.52 -6.35 -34.65
C GLN A 348 -1.90 -6.33 -34.00
N SER A 349 -1.98 -6.35 -32.66
CA SER A 349 -3.24 -6.32 -31.93
C SER A 349 -3.09 -5.67 -30.56
N ASP A 350 -4.17 -5.21 -29.95
CA ASP A 350 -4.16 -4.70 -28.56
C ASP A 350 -4.01 -5.82 -27.51
N SER A 351 -3.65 -7.03 -27.94
CA SER A 351 -3.44 -8.18 -27.07
C SER A 351 -2.01 -8.26 -26.55
N TYR A 352 -1.84 -8.96 -25.43
CA TYR A 352 -0.54 -9.20 -24.85
C TYR A 352 -0.48 -10.59 -24.22
N LYS A 353 0.75 -11.08 -24.05
CA LYS A 353 1.05 -12.29 -23.26
C LYS A 353 2.08 -11.98 -22.19
N TRP A 354 2.19 -12.85 -21.21
CA TRP A 354 3.20 -12.75 -20.16
C TRP A 354 4.38 -13.67 -20.46
N ARG A 355 5.59 -13.12 -20.40
CA ARG A 355 6.83 -13.90 -20.37
C ARG A 355 7.31 -14.00 -18.92
N ILE A 356 7.74 -15.19 -18.50
CA ILE A 356 8.29 -15.44 -17.15
C ILE A 356 9.81 -15.58 -17.25
N GLU A 357 10.53 -14.85 -16.40
CA GLU A 357 11.99 -14.83 -16.32
C GLU A 357 12.43 -15.15 -14.89
N ARG A 358 13.51 -15.93 -14.71
CA ARG A 358 14.19 -16.06 -13.41
C ARG A 358 15.30 -15.02 -13.33
N LEU A 359 15.35 -14.27 -12.24
CA LEU A 359 16.39 -13.27 -12.00
C LEU A 359 17.44 -13.80 -11.03
N SER A 360 18.69 -13.35 -11.20
CA SER A 360 19.73 -13.56 -10.17
C SER A 360 19.33 -12.80 -8.89
N PRO A 361 19.56 -13.37 -7.70
CA PRO A 361 19.39 -12.67 -6.42
C PRO A 361 20.38 -11.52 -6.25
#